data_AF-A0A550HB72-F1
#
_entry.id   AF-A0A550HB72-F1
#
_cell.length_a   1.000
_cell.length_b   1.000
_cell.length_c   1.000
_cell.angle_alpha   90.00
_cell.angle_beta   90.00
_cell.angle_gamma   90.00
#
_symmetry.space_group_name_H-M   'P 1'
#
loop_
_entity.id
_entity.type
_entity.pdbx_description
1 polymer ?
#
loop_
_entity_poly.entity_id
_entity_poly.type
_entity_poly.pdbx_seq_one_letter_code
_entity_poly.pdbx_strand_id
1 'polypeptide(L)'
;MKTETIIEKGLFVSATFSALVVFLITIFLLKEGLPALNLDFIFGLTWSPSSGSFGILPTLIGTIFVVAGAVVIALIIGVPTAIYLSEFAPFWARNIIKSSVEVIVGIPSVVIGFFGLLVLVPLIRDNIGGRGESILAGWIVLAIM
;
A
#
# COMPACT_ATOMS: atom_id res chain seq x y z
N MET A 1 0.00 -24.31 34.39
CA MET A 1 -1.31 -23.79 34.82
C MET A 1 -1.32 -22.30 35.13
N LYS A 2 -0.75 -21.77 36.23
CA LYS A 2 -0.92 -20.33 36.58
C LYS A 2 -0.38 -19.35 35.53
N THR A 3 0.81 -19.60 34.96
CA THR A 3 1.43 -18.73 33.95
C THR A 3 0.66 -18.71 32.63
N GLU A 4 0.11 -19.85 32.23
CA GLU A 4 -0.69 -20.02 31.01
C GLU A 4 -1.99 -19.21 31.10
N THR A 5 -2.70 -19.29 32.22
CA THR A 5 -3.92 -18.51 32.45
C THR A 5 -3.65 -16.99 32.52
N ILE A 6 -2.45 -16.57 32.94
CA ILE A 6 -2.05 -15.15 32.93
C ILE A 6 -1.82 -14.67 31.49
N ILE A 7 -1.11 -15.47 30.68
CA ILE A 7 -0.85 -15.16 29.27
C ILE A 7 -2.16 -15.13 28.49
N GLU A 8 -3.04 -16.12 28.68
CA GLU A 8 -4.35 -16.20 28.02
C GLU A 8 -5.21 -14.96 28.33
N LYS A 9 -5.31 -14.58 29.60
CA LYS A 9 -6.05 -13.36 29.99
C LYS A 9 -5.40 -12.09 29.45
N GLY A 10 -4.08 -12.02 29.41
CA GLY A 10 -3.34 -10.89 28.85
C GLY A 10 -3.61 -10.72 27.34
N LEU A 11 -3.53 -11.82 26.59
CA LEU A 11 -3.84 -11.85 25.16
C LEU A 11 -5.32 -11.50 24.91
N PHE A 12 -6.23 -12.04 25.71
CA PHE A 12 -7.66 -11.75 25.58
C PHE A 12 -7.97 -10.27 25.81
N VAL A 13 -7.37 -9.64 26.83
CA VAL A 13 -7.52 -8.21 27.11
C VAL A 13 -6.94 -7.37 25.97
N SER A 14 -5.75 -7.71 25.48
CA SER A 14 -5.11 -7.01 24.35
C SER A 14 -5.95 -7.10 23.07
N ALA A 15 -6.44 -8.29 22.73
CA ALA A 15 -7.31 -8.51 21.57
C ALA A 15 -8.63 -7.74 21.70
N THR A 16 -9.27 -7.79 22.87
CA THR A 16 -10.51 -7.05 23.14
C THR A 16 -10.28 -5.54 23.04
N PHE A 17 -9.18 -5.03 23.58
CA PHE A 17 -8.83 -3.61 23.49
C PHE A 17 -8.57 -3.18 22.04
N SER A 18 -7.81 -3.97 21.27
CA SER A 18 -7.55 -3.69 19.86
C SER A 18 -8.87 -3.69 19.04
N ALA A 19 -9.72 -4.69 19.24
CA ALA A 19 -11.02 -4.76 18.59
C ALA A 19 -11.91 -3.55 18.95
N LEU A 20 -11.91 -3.15 20.23
CA LEU A 20 -12.65 -1.98 20.70
C LEU A 20 -12.15 -0.69 20.06
N VAL A 21 -10.83 -0.51 19.93
CA VAL A 21 -10.25 0.67 19.25
C VAL A 21 -10.66 0.71 17.78
N VAL A 22 -10.55 -0.41 17.05
CA VAL A 22 -10.99 -0.50 15.64
C VAL A 22 -12.48 -0.21 15.51
N PHE A 23 -13.30 -0.72 16.43
CA PHE A 23 -14.73 -0.46 16.46
C PHE A 23 -15.04 1.03 16.69
N LEU A 24 -14.36 1.69 17.64
CA LEU A 24 -14.52 3.12 17.89
C LEU A 24 -14.08 3.97 16.69
N ILE A 25 -12.95 3.65 16.05
CA ILE A 25 -12.48 4.33 14.84
C ILE A 25 -13.53 4.18 13.72
N THR A 26 -14.13 3.00 13.57
CA THR A 26 -15.17 2.75 12.56
C THR A 26 -16.41 3.61 12.81
N ILE A 27 -16.90 3.67 14.05
CA ILE A 27 -18.04 4.53 14.41
C ILE A 27 -17.70 6.00 14.15
N PHE A 28 -16.51 6.45 14.52
CA PHE A 28 -16.05 7.82 14.29
C PHE A 28 -16.04 8.17 12.79
N LEU A 29 -15.46 7.29 11.96
CA LEU A 29 -15.42 7.49 10.50
C LEU A 29 -16.81 7.51 9.88
N LEU A 30 -17.73 6.65 10.33
CA LEU A 30 -19.11 6.66 9.84
C LEU A 30 -19.82 7.96 10.23
N LYS A 31 -19.69 8.38 11.49
CA LYS A 31 -20.34 9.60 11.97
C LYS A 31 -19.87 10.85 11.22
N GLU A 32 -18.57 11.00 11.02
CA GLU A 32 -17.99 12.16 10.32
C GLU A 32 -18.10 12.04 8.79
N GLY A 33 -18.10 10.81 8.26
CA GLY A 33 -18.11 10.56 6.81
C GLY A 33 -19.51 10.52 6.17
N LEU A 34 -20.54 10.06 6.90
CA LEU A 34 -21.91 9.97 6.38
C LEU A 34 -22.45 11.30 5.79
N PRO A 35 -22.24 12.47 6.42
CA PRO A 35 -22.70 13.75 5.86
C PRO A 35 -22.06 14.11 4.51
N ALA A 36 -20.88 13.57 4.20
CA ALA A 36 -20.19 13.80 2.95
C ALA A 36 -20.67 12.88 1.81
N LEU A 37 -21.44 11.82 2.11
CA LEU A 37 -21.91 10.86 1.12
C LEU A 37 -23.11 11.40 0.33
N ASN A 38 -22.84 11.96 -0.85
CA ASN A 38 -23.85 12.36 -1.83
C ASN A 38 -23.49 11.81 -3.22
N LEU A 39 -24.38 11.96 -4.21
CA LEU A 39 -24.05 11.58 -5.59
C LEU A 39 -22.84 12.34 -6.12
N ASP A 40 -22.70 13.61 -5.73
CA ASP A 40 -21.53 14.45 -6.06
C ASP A 40 -20.25 14.00 -5.37
N PHE A 41 -20.33 13.24 -4.28
CA PHE A 41 -19.14 12.60 -3.69
C PHE A 41 -18.61 11.51 -4.64
N ILE A 42 -19.50 10.64 -5.12
CA ILE A 42 -19.11 9.50 -5.98
C ILE A 42 -18.73 9.96 -7.38
N PHE A 43 -19.50 10.86 -7.99
CA PHE A 43 -19.33 11.29 -9.39
C PHE A 43 -18.63 12.64 -9.56
N GLY A 44 -18.41 13.37 -8.47
CA GLY A 44 -17.71 14.65 -8.51
C GLY A 44 -16.27 14.49 -8.97
N LEU A 45 -15.82 15.47 -9.75
CA LEU A 45 -14.47 15.53 -10.32
C LEU A 45 -13.50 16.41 -9.52
N THR A 46 -14.01 17.13 -8.52
CA THR A 46 -13.23 18.10 -7.75
C THR A 46 -13.15 17.68 -6.29
N TRP A 47 -11.92 17.54 -5.81
CA TRP A 47 -11.62 17.35 -4.40
C TRP A 47 -11.22 18.70 -3.79
N SER A 48 -12.18 19.38 -3.16
CA SER A 48 -11.98 20.67 -2.48
C SER A 48 -12.77 20.70 -1.16
N PRO A 49 -12.20 20.11 -0.08
CA PRO A 49 -12.84 20.07 1.23
C PRO A 49 -13.16 21.46 1.80
N SER A 50 -12.32 22.47 1.50
CA SER A 50 -12.52 23.85 1.95
C SER A 50 -13.76 24.52 1.36
N SER A 51 -14.21 24.06 0.19
CA SER A 51 -15.45 24.52 -0.47
C SER A 51 -16.61 23.52 -0.29
N GLY A 52 -16.45 22.49 0.55
CA GLY A 52 -17.46 21.44 0.75
C GLY A 52 -17.63 20.50 -0.44
N SER A 53 -16.68 20.45 -1.39
CA SER A 53 -16.73 19.59 -2.56
C SER A 53 -15.85 18.36 -2.36
N PHE A 54 -16.42 17.16 -2.42
CA PHE A 54 -15.75 15.91 -2.05
C PHE A 54 -15.76 14.86 -3.18
N GLY A 55 -15.50 15.27 -4.43
CA GLY A 55 -15.48 14.36 -5.57
C GLY A 55 -14.33 13.36 -5.51
N ILE A 56 -14.62 12.06 -5.29
CA ILE A 56 -13.61 11.00 -5.18
C ILE A 56 -13.31 10.30 -6.51
N LEU A 57 -14.09 10.54 -7.56
CA LEU A 57 -13.99 9.80 -8.83
C LEU A 57 -12.58 9.83 -9.43
N PRO A 58 -11.88 10.99 -9.53
CA PRO A 58 -10.53 11.02 -10.09
C PRO A 58 -9.53 10.23 -9.24
N THR A 59 -9.65 10.31 -7.91
CA THR A 59 -8.79 9.58 -6.97
C THR A 59 -9.02 8.07 -7.06
N LEU A 60 -10.27 7.65 -7.21
CA LEU A 60 -10.63 6.24 -7.37
C LEU A 60 -10.07 5.68 -8.68
N ILE A 61 -10.31 6.39 -9.79
CA ILE A 61 -9.81 6.02 -11.12
C ILE A 61 -8.28 5.97 -11.12
N GLY A 62 -7.62 7.00 -10.56
CA GLY A 62 -6.17 7.05 -10.44
C GLY A 62 -5.61 5.86 -9.64
N THR A 63 -6.25 5.52 -8.52
CA THR A 63 -5.87 4.34 -7.71
C THR A 63 -5.99 3.05 -8.52
N ILE A 64 -7.08 2.86 -9.25
CA ILE A 64 -7.29 1.66 -10.08
C ILE A 64 -6.20 1.54 -11.15
N PHE A 65 -5.89 2.63 -11.86
CA PHE A 65 -4.84 2.62 -12.88
C PHE A 65 -3.47 2.33 -12.28
N VAL A 66 -3.14 2.92 -11.13
CA VAL A 66 -1.86 2.69 -10.45
C VAL A 66 -1.74 1.22 -9.99
N VAL A 67 -2.78 0.68 -9.35
CA VAL A 67 -2.78 -0.72 -8.89
C VAL A 67 -2.70 -1.68 -10.08
N ALA A 68 -3.47 -1.44 -11.14
CA ALA A 68 -3.48 -2.31 -12.32
C ALA A 68 -2.08 -2.40 -12.97
N GLY A 69 -1.40 -1.27 -13.17
CA GLY A 69 -0.05 -1.28 -13.74
C GLY A 69 0.99 -1.89 -12.80
N ALA A 70 0.90 -1.62 -11.49
CA ALA A 70 1.79 -2.23 -10.51
C ALA A 70 1.65 -3.76 -10.49
N VAL A 71 0.42 -4.29 -10.51
CA VAL A 71 0.16 -5.73 -10.58
C VAL A 71 0.73 -6.35 -11.84
N VAL A 72 0.59 -5.69 -13.00
CA VAL A 72 1.16 -6.19 -14.26
C VAL A 72 2.69 -6.32 -14.15
N ILE A 73 3.37 -5.29 -13.64
CA ILE A 73 4.83 -5.31 -13.44
C ILE A 73 5.22 -6.42 -12.45
N ALA A 74 4.54 -6.48 -11.31
CA ALA A 74 4.81 -7.47 -10.26
C ALA A 74 4.61 -8.90 -10.74
N LEU A 75 3.58 -9.17 -11.56
CA LEU A 75 3.34 -10.50 -12.12
C LEU A 75 4.39 -10.89 -13.15
N ILE A 76 4.73 -9.97 -14.07
CA ILE A 76 5.71 -10.23 -15.13
C ILE A 76 7.09 -10.53 -14.56
N ILE A 77 7.48 -9.87 -13.46
CA ILE A 77 8.81 -10.04 -12.87
C ILE A 77 8.79 -11.11 -11.76
N GLY A 78 7.81 -11.05 -10.87
CA GLY A 78 7.73 -11.88 -9.67
C GLY A 78 7.43 -13.34 -9.96
N VAL A 79 6.48 -13.64 -10.87
CA VAL A 79 6.09 -15.02 -11.15
C VAL A 79 7.24 -15.82 -11.80
N PRO A 80 7.90 -15.34 -12.86
CA PRO A 80 9.04 -16.06 -13.45
C PRO A 80 10.21 -16.20 -12.47
N THR A 81 10.47 -15.17 -11.66
CA THR A 81 11.53 -15.23 -10.63
C THR A 81 11.22 -16.29 -9.59
N ALA A 82 9.96 -16.38 -9.12
CA ALA A 82 9.54 -17.41 -8.17
C ALA A 82 9.69 -18.83 -8.76
N ILE A 83 9.25 -19.03 -10.01
CA ILE A 83 9.38 -20.32 -10.71
C ILE A 83 10.86 -20.69 -10.90
N TYR A 84 11.69 -19.74 -11.30
CA TYR A 84 13.14 -19.98 -11.45
C TYR A 84 13.78 -20.40 -10.13
N LEU A 85 13.45 -19.71 -9.04
CA LEU A 85 13.99 -19.99 -7.71
C LEU A 85 13.49 -21.32 -7.12
N SER A 86 12.30 -21.78 -7.50
CA SER A 86 11.74 -23.05 -7.00
C SER A 86 12.24 -24.26 -7.78
N GLU A 87 12.31 -24.16 -9.11
CA GLU A 87 12.56 -25.33 -9.97
C GLU A 87 14.01 -25.42 -10.49
N PHE A 88 14.65 -24.28 -10.76
CA PHE A 88 15.88 -24.27 -11.57
C PHE A 88 17.11 -23.74 -10.82
N ALA A 89 16.93 -22.88 -9.82
CA ALA A 89 18.05 -22.18 -9.18
C ALA A 89 18.94 -23.11 -8.34
N PRO A 90 20.28 -23.00 -8.44
CA PRO A 90 21.19 -23.70 -7.55
C PRO A 90 21.04 -23.16 -6.11
N PHE A 91 21.33 -24.02 -5.13
CA PHE A 91 21.08 -23.75 -3.69
C PHE A 91 21.65 -22.40 -3.20
N TRP A 92 22.87 -22.05 -3.63
CA TRP A 92 23.53 -20.80 -3.23
C TRP A 92 22.79 -19.57 -3.78
N ALA A 93 22.34 -19.59 -5.04
CA ALA A 93 21.63 -18.48 -5.66
C ALA A 93 20.25 -18.30 -5.03
N ARG A 94 19.56 -19.41 -4.77
CA ARG A 94 18.28 -19.41 -4.07
C ARG A 94 18.38 -18.75 -2.69
N ASN A 95 19.39 -19.11 -1.88
CA ASN A 95 19.57 -18.53 -0.56
C ASN A 95 19.84 -17.02 -0.63
N ILE A 96 20.75 -16.57 -1.50
CA ILE A 96 21.10 -15.14 -1.59
C ILE A 96 19.88 -14.30 -2.03
N ILE A 97 19.18 -14.75 -3.07
CA ILE A 97 18.05 -14.00 -3.63
C ILE A 97 16.89 -14.01 -2.63
N LYS A 98 16.57 -15.15 -2.02
CA LYS A 98 15.50 -15.24 -1.02
C LYS A 98 15.78 -14.32 0.18
N SER A 99 17.00 -14.35 0.73
CA SER A 99 17.37 -13.46 1.84
C SER A 99 17.31 -11.98 1.43
N SER A 100 17.67 -11.64 0.20
CA SER A 100 17.58 -10.26 -0.29
C SER A 100 16.13 -9.78 -0.39
N VAL A 101 15.22 -10.64 -0.87
CA VAL A 101 13.77 -10.34 -0.92
C VAL A 101 13.21 -10.17 0.49
N GLU A 102 13.58 -11.04 1.44
CA GLU A 102 13.15 -10.92 2.84
C GLU A 102 13.61 -9.61 3.50
N VAL A 103 14.82 -9.15 3.17
CA VAL A 103 15.33 -7.85 3.64
C VAL A 103 14.52 -6.69 3.05
N ILE A 104 14.18 -6.73 1.76
CA ILE A 104 13.36 -5.69 1.11
C ILE A 104 11.96 -5.62 1.75
N VAL A 105 11.33 -6.76 2.02
CA VAL A 105 10.02 -6.83 2.68
C VAL A 105 10.09 -6.29 4.12
N GLY A 106 11.26 -6.36 4.77
CA GLY A 106 11.49 -5.77 6.08
C GLY A 106 11.60 -4.24 6.08
N ILE A 107 11.76 -3.61 4.91
CA ILE A 107 11.84 -2.14 4.81
C ILE A 107 10.43 -1.57 5.06
N PRO A 108 10.28 -0.59 5.97
CA PRO A 108 8.98 0.05 6.19
C PRO A 108 8.44 0.69 4.91
N SER A 109 7.15 0.49 4.64
CA SER A 109 6.46 1.01 3.45
C SER A 109 6.65 2.52 3.23
N VAL A 110 6.67 3.30 4.32
CA VAL A 110 6.90 4.75 4.29
C VAL A 110 8.27 5.10 3.71
N VAL A 111 9.30 4.29 3.97
CA VAL A 111 10.66 4.53 3.45
C VAL A 111 10.70 4.34 1.94
N ILE A 112 10.06 3.28 1.43
CA ILE A 112 9.99 3.01 -0.02
C ILE A 112 9.19 4.11 -0.72
N GLY A 113 8.06 4.54 -0.15
CA GLY A 113 7.26 5.64 -0.68
C GLY A 113 8.04 6.96 -0.73
N PHE A 114 8.80 7.28 0.33
CA PHE A 114 9.60 8.50 0.39
C PHE A 114 10.81 8.45 -0.55
N PHE A 115 11.43 7.29 -0.71
CA PHE A 115 12.45 7.06 -1.74
C PHE A 115 11.88 7.29 -3.15
N GLY A 116 10.66 6.80 -3.42
CA GLY A 116 9.93 7.08 -4.65
C GLY A 116 9.76 8.58 -4.90
N LEU A 117 9.36 9.33 -3.87
CA LEU A 117 9.19 10.78 -3.96
C LEU A 117 10.51 11.54 -4.18
N LEU A 118 11.58 11.17 -3.46
CA LEU A 118 12.83 11.92 -3.48
C LEU A 118 13.78 11.53 -4.61
N VAL A 119 13.68 10.31 -5.11
CA VAL A 119 14.61 9.76 -6.10
C VAL A 119 13.89 9.48 -7.41
N LEU A 120 12.84 8.66 -7.38
CA LEU A 120 12.18 8.23 -8.60
C LEU A 120 11.43 9.37 -9.31
N VAL A 121 10.70 10.20 -8.56
CA VAL A 121 9.94 11.33 -9.12
C VAL A 121 10.87 12.34 -9.82
N PRO A 122 11.98 12.81 -9.23
CA PRO A 122 12.94 13.65 -9.94
C PRO A 122 13.57 12.96 -11.15
N LEU A 123 13.93 11.67 -11.04
CA LEU A 123 14.47 10.93 -12.18
C LEU A 123 13.48 10.88 -13.36
N ILE A 124 12.20 10.65 -13.10
CA ILE A 124 11.16 10.66 -14.13
C ILE A 124 10.99 12.08 -14.69
N ARG A 125 10.93 13.09 -13.83
CA ARG A 125 10.80 14.50 -14.25
C ARG A 125 11.93 14.90 -15.20
N ASP A 126 13.17 14.55 -14.86
CA ASP A 126 14.35 15.06 -15.54
C ASP A 126 14.66 14.28 -16.83
N ASN A 127 14.22 13.01 -16.95
CA ASN A 127 14.49 12.16 -18.12
C ASN A 127 13.27 11.95 -19.06
N ILE A 128 12.06 11.91 -18.51
CA ILE A 128 10.82 11.65 -19.26
C ILE A 128 10.02 12.95 -19.46
N GLY A 129 10.11 13.87 -18.50
CA GLY A 129 9.42 15.15 -18.50
C GLY A 129 8.16 15.18 -17.63
N GLY A 130 7.49 16.34 -17.59
CA GLY A 130 6.31 16.57 -16.75
C GLY A 130 6.66 16.95 -15.31
N ARG A 131 5.77 16.65 -14.35
CA ARG A 131 5.98 16.95 -12.92
C ARG A 131 6.73 15.85 -12.16
N GLY A 132 7.00 14.70 -12.80
CA GLY A 132 7.57 13.51 -12.16
C GLY A 132 6.56 12.70 -11.35
N GLU A 133 5.71 13.37 -10.56
CA GLU A 133 4.55 12.80 -9.86
C GLU A 133 3.53 12.28 -10.88
N SER A 134 3.66 11.01 -11.24
CA SER A 134 2.94 10.41 -12.37
C SER A 134 2.49 9.00 -12.04
N ILE A 135 1.54 8.49 -12.86
CA ILE A 135 1.06 7.11 -12.77
C ILE A 135 2.21 6.11 -12.88
N LEU A 136 3.21 6.41 -13.73
CA LEU A 136 4.42 5.59 -13.89
C LEU A 136 5.24 5.50 -12.59
N ALA A 137 5.42 6.63 -11.89
CA ALA A 137 6.09 6.62 -10.59
C ALA A 137 5.32 5.74 -9.59
N GLY A 138 3.99 5.84 -9.60
CA GLY A 138 3.10 5.00 -8.80
C GLY A 138 3.24 3.51 -9.12
N TRP A 139 3.30 3.14 -10.40
CA TRP A 139 3.47 1.75 -10.83
C TRP A 139 4.76 1.12 -10.30
N ILE A 140 5.88 1.83 -10.44
CA ILE A 140 7.20 1.31 -10.06
C ILE A 140 7.29 1.18 -8.54
N VAL A 141 6.91 2.23 -7.79
CA VAL A 141 6.98 2.21 -6.32
C VAL A 141 6.08 1.12 -5.75
N LEU A 142 4.83 1.04 -6.22
CA LEU A 142 3.87 0.06 -5.72
C LEU A 142 4.22 -1.37 -6.14
N ALA A 143 4.88 -1.59 -7.27
CA ALA A 143 5.31 -2.92 -7.68
C ALA A 143 6.49 -3.47 -6.86
N ILE A 144 7.26 -2.58 -6.20
CA ILE A 144 8.38 -2.96 -5.32
C ILE A 144 7.89 -3.27 -3.90
N MET A 145 6.81 -2.62 -3.47
CA MET A 145 6.17 -2.81 -2.16
C MET A 145 5.33 -4.09 -2.10
#